data_AF-A0A5E6YD41-F1
#
_entry.id   AF-A0A5E6YD41-F1
#
_cell.length_a   1.000
_cell.length_b   1.000
_cell.length_c   1.000
_cell.angle_alpha   90.00
_cell.angle_beta   90.00
_cell.angle_gamma   90.00
#
_symmetry.space_group_name_H-M   'P 1'
#
loop_
_entity.id
_entity.type
_entity.pdbx_description
1 polymer ?
#
loop_
_entity_poly.entity_id
_entity_poly.type
_entity_poly.pdbx_seq_one_letter_code
_entity_poly.pdbx_strand_id
1 'polypeptide(L)' 'MICPVCGVAALVHETRDLPYSDRKESTWILAVTGDFCPACGDALLDARESARVSTAMLAFKEQIDATN' A
#
# COMPACT_ATOMS: atom_id res chain seq x y z
N MET A 1 3.54 -13.98 10.54
CA MET A 1 3.35 -15.14 9.63
C MET A 1 4.35 -15.05 8.47
N ILE A 2 4.65 -16.14 7.76
CA ILE A 2 5.41 -16.05 6.50
C ILE A 2 4.56 -15.32 5.46
N CYS A 3 5.20 -14.46 4.66
CA CYS A 3 4.54 -13.72 3.59
C CYS A 3 3.83 -14.69 2.63
N PRO A 4 2.51 -14.57 2.43
CA PRO A 4 1.77 -15.48 1.56
C PRO A 4 2.08 -15.25 0.07
N VAL A 5 2.70 -14.13 -0.28
CA VAL A 5 2.97 -13.77 -1.68
C VAL A 5 4.31 -14.31 -2.18
N CYS A 6 5.39 -14.17 -1.41
CA CYS A 6 6.69 -14.68 -1.82
C CYS A 6 7.11 -15.98 -1.09
N GLY A 7 6.54 -16.27 0.09
CA GLY A 7 6.93 -17.43 0.89
C GLY A 7 8.32 -17.37 1.53
N VAL A 8 9.07 -16.25 1.36
CA VAL A 8 10.49 -16.16 1.73
C VAL A 8 10.73 -15.63 3.14
N ALA A 9 10.03 -14.57 3.54
CA ALA A 9 10.29 -13.86 4.80
C ALA A 9 9.07 -13.80 5.71
N ALA A 10 9.31 -13.74 7.02
CA ALA A 10 8.27 -13.39 7.96
C ALA A 10 7.86 -11.92 7.78
N LEU A 11 6.57 -11.66 7.88
CA LEU A 11 6.04 -10.30 7.88
C LEU A 11 6.42 -9.56 9.17
N VAL A 12 6.68 -8.27 9.05
CA VAL A 12 7.00 -7.34 10.13
C VAL A 12 5.84 -6.36 10.28
N HIS A 13 5.27 -6.27 11.48
CA HIS A 13 4.25 -5.28 11.78
C HIS A 13 4.89 -3.90 11.93
N GLU A 14 4.57 -2.96 11.06
CA GLU A 14 5.13 -1.60 11.08
C GLU A 14 4.15 -0.57 10.49
N THR A 15 4.49 0.70 10.64
CA THR A 15 3.80 1.82 10.00
C THR A 15 4.79 2.56 9.11
N ARG A 16 4.47 2.67 7.82
CA ARG A 16 5.31 3.37 6.84
C ARG A 16 4.50 3.98 5.70
N ASP A 17 5.13 4.87 4.95
CA ASP A 17 4.52 5.42 3.74
C ASP A 17 4.59 4.37 2.62
N LEU A 18 3.47 4.18 1.92
CA LEU A 18 3.36 3.22 0.82
C LEU A 18 3.41 3.96 -0.52
N PRO A 19 4.38 3.66 -1.40
CA PRO A 19 4.40 4.26 -2.73
C PRO A 19 3.24 3.70 -3.56
N TYR A 20 2.51 4.58 -4.25
CA TYR A 20 1.44 4.21 -5.17
C TYR A 20 1.64 4.92 -6.50
N SER A 21 1.54 4.17 -7.59
CA SER A 21 1.65 4.69 -8.94
C SER A 21 0.40 4.32 -9.73
N ASP A 22 -0.22 5.31 -10.37
CA ASP A 22 -1.30 5.12 -11.36
C ASP A 22 -0.89 5.84 -12.64
N ARG A 23 -0.93 5.11 -13.78
CA ARG A 23 -0.43 5.58 -15.08
C ARG A 23 1.02 6.07 -15.01
N LYS A 24 1.26 7.37 -15.17
CA LYS A 24 2.58 8.03 -15.19
C LYS A 24 2.81 8.89 -13.94
N GLU A 25 1.86 8.90 -13.01
CA GLU A 25 1.94 9.70 -11.79
C GLU A 25 2.15 8.79 -10.59
N SER A 26 2.81 9.33 -9.56
CA SER A 26 3.12 8.59 -8.34
C SER A 26 2.88 9.48 -7.14
N THR A 27 2.40 8.85 -6.08
CA THR A 27 2.13 9.47 -4.79
C THR A 27 2.57 8.55 -3.65
N TRP A 28 2.52 9.07 -2.43
CA TRP A 28 2.74 8.30 -1.21
C TRP A 28 1.46 8.26 -0.40
N ILE A 29 0.98 7.06 -0.09
CA ILE A 29 -0.09 6.88 0.88
C ILE A 29 0.56 6.86 2.26
N LEU A 30 0.34 7.93 3.01
CA LEU A 30 1.07 8.17 4.25
C LEU A 30 0.58 7.26 5.39
N ALA A 31 1.51 6.91 6.27
CA ALA A 31 1.28 6.23 7.55
C ALA A 31 0.41 4.96 7.43
N VAL A 32 0.71 4.09 6.48
CA VAL A 32 0.05 2.78 6.32
C VAL A 32 0.59 1.82 7.36
N THR A 33 -0.32 1.32 8.20
CA THR A 33 0.00 0.30 9.23
C THR A 33 -0.40 -1.07 8.73
N GLY A 34 0.49 -2.04 8.86
CA GLY A 34 0.22 -3.40 8.43
C GLY A 34 1.42 -4.32 8.63
N ASP A 35 1.29 -5.53 8.11
CA ASP A 35 2.31 -6.56 8.15
C ASP A 35 3.07 -6.56 6.81
N PHE A 36 4.29 -6.01 6.82
CA PHE A 36 5.08 -5.79 5.63
C PHE A 36 6.13 -6.89 5.42
N CYS A 37 6.28 -7.32 4.17
CA CYS A 37 7.29 -8.29 3.78
C CYS A 37 8.61 -7.56 3.44
N PRO A 38 9.72 -7.82 4.16
CA PRO A 38 11.01 -7.20 3.86
C PRO A 38 11.67 -7.76 2.58
N ALA A 39 11.20 -8.92 2.07
CA ALA A 39 11.79 -9.56 0.91
C ALA A 39 11.21 -9.09 -0.43
N CYS A 40 9.88 -8.89 -0.51
CA CYS A 40 9.22 -8.48 -1.76
C CYS A 40 8.51 -7.11 -1.68
N GLY A 41 8.46 -6.50 -0.50
CA GLY A 41 7.83 -5.18 -0.30
C GLY A 41 6.32 -5.21 -0.14
N ASP A 42 5.68 -6.37 -0.26
CA ASP A 42 4.23 -6.51 -0.15
C ASP A 42 3.72 -6.25 1.28
N ALA A 43 2.45 -5.92 1.43
CA ALA A 43 1.82 -5.53 2.68
C ALA A 43 0.50 -6.26 2.88
N LEU A 44 0.33 -6.91 4.04
CA LEU A 44 -0.96 -7.41 4.49
C LEU A 44 -1.58 -6.40 5.44
N LEU A 45 -2.73 -5.86 5.04
CA LEU A 45 -3.47 -4.85 5.80
C LEU A 45 -4.72 -5.45 6.42
N ASP A 46 -5.11 -4.94 7.59
CA ASP A 46 -6.43 -5.28 8.14
C ASP A 46 -7.55 -4.62 7.31
N ALA A 47 -8.81 -4.94 7.62
CA ALA A 47 -9.95 -4.42 6.87
C ALA A 47 -10.07 -2.89 6.93
N ARG A 48 -9.69 -2.27 8.06
CA ARG A 48 -9.79 -0.83 8.26
C ARG A 48 -8.72 -0.10 7.45
N GLU A 49 -7.48 -0.55 7.53
CA GLU A 49 -6.39 0.03 6.75
C GLU A 49 -6.54 -0.24 5.26
N SER A 50 -7.02 -1.42 4.88
CA SER A 50 -7.37 -1.73 3.48
C SER A 50 -8.38 -0.73 2.91
N ALA A 51 -9.43 -0.41 3.68
CA ALA A 51 -10.43 0.57 3.27
C ALA A 51 -9.82 1.98 3.12
N ARG A 52 -9.01 2.42 4.10
CA ARG A 52 -8.35 3.74 4.06
C ARG A 52 -7.41 3.87 2.87
N VAL A 53 -6.56 2.86 2.64
CA VAL A 53 -5.62 2.82 1.51
C VAL A 53 -6.37 2.84 0.19
N SER A 54 -7.44 2.04 0.07
CA SER A 54 -8.28 2.01 -1.14
C SER A 54 -8.94 3.36 -1.43
N THR A 55 -9.46 4.04 -0.41
CA THR A 55 -10.01 5.40 -0.56
C THR A 55 -8.93 6.41 -1.01
N ALA A 56 -7.72 6.32 -0.47
CA ALA A 56 -6.61 7.19 -0.89
C ALA A 56 -6.19 6.95 -2.34
N MET A 57 -6.14 5.68 -2.78
CA MET A 57 -5.88 5.31 -4.17
C MET A 57 -6.95 5.87 -5.13
N LEU A 58 -8.24 5.73 -4.76
CA LEU A 58 -9.34 6.27 -5.56
C LEU A 58 -9.29 7.78 -5.66
N ALA A 59 -9.07 8.48 -4.55
CA ALA A 59 -8.95 9.95 -4.54
C ALA A 59 -7.78 10.42 -5.42
N PHE A 60 -6.65 9.71 -5.40
CA PHE A 60 -5.51 10.02 -6.27
C PHE A 60 -5.85 9.78 -7.75
N LYS A 61 -6.54 8.67 -8.06
CA LYS A 61 -6.98 8.37 -9.42
C LYS A 61 -7.91 9.46 -9.98
N GLU A 62 -8.90 9.88 -9.18
CA GLU A 62 -9.82 10.96 -9.51
C GLU A 62 -9.07 12.29 -9.72
N GLN A 63 -8.06 12.57 -8.89
CA GLN A 63 -7.20 13.74 -9.05
C GLN A 63 -6.47 13.72 -10.40
N ILE A 64 -5.84 12.60 -10.78
CA ILE A 64 -5.14 12.49 -12.07
C ILE A 64 -6.14 12.67 -13.23
N ASP A 65 -7.31 12.04 -13.16
CA ASP A 65 -8.36 12.14 -14.18
C ASP A 65 -8.90 13.57 -14.33
N ALA A 66 -8.92 14.36 -13.25
CA ALA A 66 -9.32 15.77 -13.32
C ALA A 66 -8.22 16.68 -13.93
N THR A 67 -6.96 16.24 -13.92
CA THR A 67 -5.81 17.03 -14.41
C THR A 67 -5.38 16.72 -15.84
N ASN A 68 -5.95 15.71 -16.49
CA ASN A 68 -5.57 15.26 -17.82
C ASN A 68 -6.76 14.95 -18.72
#